data_AF-A0A6V7IM93-F1
#
_entry.id   AF-A0A6V7IM93-F1
#
_cell.length_a   1.000
_cell.length_b   1.000
_cell.length_c   1.000
_cell.angle_alpha   90.00
_cell.angle_beta   90.00
_cell.angle_gamma   90.00
#
_symmetry.space_group_name_H-M   'P 1'
#
loop_
_entity.id
_entity.type
_entity.pdbx_description
1 polymer ?
#
loop_
_entity_poly.entity_id
_entity_poly.type
_entity_poly.pdbx_seq_one_letter_code
_entity_poly.pdbx_strand_id
1 'polypeptide(L)' 'VAWLIFPLEISFTNDYFFFHTWNLFVIIYSLMAPLLALCILTFPESPKYLAEVGDDEALAMAFDRMHRENCGGSFEIFL' A
#
# COMPACT_ATOMS: atom_id res chain seq x y z
N VAL A 1 -9.45 12.06 3.45
CA VAL A 1 -8.47 12.57 4.43
C VAL A 1 -8.52 14.10 4.55
N ALA A 2 -8.27 14.86 3.48
CA ALA A 2 -8.28 16.34 3.53
C ALA A 2 -9.58 16.95 4.10
N TRP A 3 -10.73 16.51 3.59
CA TRP A 3 -12.07 16.93 4.04
C TRP A 3 -12.38 16.60 5.49
N LEU A 4 -11.70 15.59 6.07
CA LEU A 4 -11.85 15.23 7.46
C LEU A 4 -10.95 16.08 8.36
N ILE A 5 -9.77 16.50 7.86
CA ILE A 5 -8.75 17.23 8.64
C ILE A 5 -9.00 18.73 8.66
N PHE A 6 -9.42 19.34 7.54
CA PHE A 6 -9.61 20.79 7.47
C PHE A 6 -10.63 21.39 8.46
N PRO A 7 -11.72 20.69 8.84
CA PRO A 7 -12.63 21.16 9.89
C PRO A 7 -12.06 21.09 11.31
N LEU A 8 -10.96 20.36 11.55
CA LEU A 8 -10.29 20.37 12.85
C LEU A 8 -9.46 21.64 12.96
N GLU A 9 -9.95 22.63 13.71
CA GLU A 9 -9.20 23.83 14.07
C GLU A 9 -8.18 23.53 15.19
N ILE A 10 -7.25 22.60 14.94
CA ILE A 10 -6.17 22.30 15.86
C ILE A 10 -5.07 23.35 15.67
N SER A 11 -4.95 24.22 16.66
CA SER A 11 -3.82 25.14 16.80
C SER A 11 -3.24 24.98 18.20
N PHE A 12 -2.08 24.34 18.28
CA PHE A 12 -1.30 24.25 19.52
C PHE A 12 -0.08 25.14 19.38
N THR A 13 0.00 26.16 20.23
CA THR A 13 1.12 27.10 20.27
C THR A 13 1.73 27.04 21.65
N ASN A 14 3.02 26.71 21.68
CA ASN A 14 3.86 26.76 22.88
C ASN A 14 5.11 27.60 22.55
N ASP A 15 5.82 28.11 23.55
CA ASP A 15 6.96 29.03 23.37
C ASP A 15 8.09 28.46 22.49
N TYR A 16 8.12 27.14 22.31
CA TYR A 16 9.11 26.41 21.51
C TYR A 16 8.56 25.76 20.25
N PHE A 17 7.23 25.63 20.08
CA PHE A 17 6.66 24.87 18.97
C PHE A 17 5.27 25.35 18.55
N PHE A 18 5.07 25.43 17.24
CA PHE A 18 3.80 25.77 16.61
C PHE A 18 3.28 24.57 15.81
N PHE A 19 2.14 24.03 16.23
CA PHE A 19 1.45 22.95 15.55
C PHE A 19 0.11 23.43 15.03
N HIS A 20 -0.02 23.50 13.70
CA HIS A 20 -1.28 23.78 13.03
C HIS A 20 -1.84 22.53 12.36
N THR A 21 -3.14 22.53 12.07
CA THR A 21 -3.85 21.50 11.31
C THR A 21 -3.13 21.06 10.02
N TRP A 22 -2.46 21.99 9.33
CA TRP A 22 -1.66 21.67 8.15
C TRP A 22 -0.47 20.72 8.45
N ASN A 23 0.17 20.85 9.61
CA ASN A 23 1.26 19.95 10.01
C ASN A 23 0.74 18.52 10.21
N LEU A 24 -0.46 18.38 10.80
CA LEU A 24 -1.14 17.09 10.92
C LEU A 24 -1.45 16.48 9.55
N PHE A 25 -1.94 17.30 8.60
CA PHE A 25 -2.16 16.87 7.23
C PHE A 25 -0.86 16.32 6.60
N VAL A 26 0.25 17.05 6.70
CA VAL A 26 1.55 16.63 6.17
C VAL A 26 2.01 15.31 6.81
N ILE A 27 1.88 15.15 8.12
CA ILE A 27 2.28 13.92 8.83
C ILE A 27 1.45 12.72 8.38
N ILE A 28 0.13 12.87 8.24
CA ILE A 28 -0.74 11.77 7.83
C ILE A 28 -0.40 11.33 6.40
N TYR A 29 -0.17 12.27 5.49
CA TYR A 29 0.20 11.92 4.11
C TYR A 29 1.62 11.37 4.00
N SER A 30 2.56 11.90 4.78
CA SER A 30 3.93 11.37 4.78
C SER A 30 3.99 9.96 5.34
N LEU A 31 3.10 9.59 6.26
CA LEU A 31 2.99 8.24 6.80
C LEU A 31 2.38 7.23 5.81
N MET A 32 1.57 7.69 4.86
CA MET A 32 0.98 6.80 3.86
C MET A 32 2.03 6.20 2.91
N ALA A 33 3.09 6.94 2.58
CA ALA A 33 4.17 6.47 1.72
C ALA A 33 4.97 5.26 2.30
N PRO A 34 5.51 5.30 3.52
CA PRO A 34 6.19 4.15 4.12
C PRO A 34 5.23 2.99 4.39
N LEU A 35 3.97 3.26 4.75
CA LEU A 35 2.96 2.19 4.87
C LEU A 35 2.75 1.47 3.54
N LEU A 36 2.63 2.21 2.44
CA LEU A 36 2.52 1.62 1.11
C LEU A 36 3.78 0.84 0.72
N ALA A 37 4.97 1.35 1.06
CA ALA A 37 6.22 0.63 0.83
C ALA A 37 6.25 -0.72 1.57
N LEU A 38 5.82 -0.74 2.84
CA LEU A 38 5.69 -1.98 3.61
C LEU A 38 4.66 -2.94 3.00
N CYS A 39 3.54 -2.42 2.49
CA CYS A 39 2.55 -3.24 1.79
C CYS A 39 3.15 -3.88 0.53
N ILE A 40 3.86 -3.11 -0.31
CA ILE A 40 4.46 -3.60 -1.56
C ILE A 40 5.42 -4.76 -1.32
N LEU A 41 6.18 -4.77 -0.21
CA LEU A 41 7.08 -5.88 0.14
C LEU A 41 6.36 -7.23 0.32
N THR A 42 5.03 -7.20 0.57
CA THR A 42 4.24 -8.42 0.75
C THR A 42 3.60 -8.92 -0.54
N PHE A 43 3.57 -8.11 -1.60
CA PHE A 43 2.99 -8.49 -2.89
C PHE A 43 4.01 -9.25 -3.74
N PRO A 44 3.57 -10.25 -4.53
CA PRO A 44 4.46 -10.85 -5.53
C PRO A 44 4.79 -9.83 -6.62
N GLU A 45 5.91 -10.04 -7.30
CA GLU A 45 6.25 -9.26 -8.48
C GLU A 45 5.19 -9.35 -9.57
N SER A 46 5.15 -8.36 -10.47
CA SER A 46 4.11 -8.33 -11.49
C SER A 46 4.22 -9.55 -12.43
N PRO A 47 3.13 -10.28 -12.71
CA PRO A 47 3.17 -11.46 -13.59
C PRO A 47 3.72 -11.12 -14.98
N LYS A 48 3.46 -9.90 -15.47
CA LYS A 48 4.00 -9.42 -16.73
C LYS A 48 5.53 -9.41 -16.73
N TYR A 49 6.15 -8.88 -15.67
CA TYR A 49 7.61 -8.85 -15.55
C TYR A 49 8.19 -10.26 -15.47
N LEU A 50 7.58 -11.15 -14.67
CA LEU A 50 8.04 -12.54 -14.52
C LEU A 50 7.97 -13.31 -15.85
N ALA A 51 6.94 -13.09 -16.64
CA ALA A 51 6.80 -13.66 -17.97
C ALA A 51 7.86 -13.14 -18.96
N GLU A 52 8.24 -11.85 -18.89
CA GLU A 52 9.28 -11.27 -19.74
C GLU A 52 10.69 -11.76 -19.36
N VAL A 53 10.94 -12.01 -18.07
CA VAL A 53 12.18 -12.59 -17.56
C VAL A 53 12.29 -14.09 -17.85
N GLY A 54 11.15 -14.78 -18.02
CA GLY A 54 11.09 -16.23 -18.25
C GLY A 54 11.19 -17.06 -16.97
N ASP A 55 10.79 -16.49 -15.82
CA ASP A 55 10.72 -17.22 -14.54
C ASP A 55 9.31 -17.82 -14.37
N ASP A 56 9.12 -18.99 -14.98
CA ASP A 56 7.82 -19.67 -15.03
C ASP A 56 7.32 -20.14 -13.65
N GLU A 57 8.24 -20.45 -12.72
CA GLU A 57 7.88 -20.90 -11.37
C GLU A 57 7.32 -19.74 -10.55
N ALA A 58 8.02 -18.61 -10.52
CA ALA A 58 7.53 -17.41 -9.85
C ALA A 58 6.22 -16.89 -10.49
N LEU A 59 6.09 -17.01 -11.81
CA LEU A 59 4.89 -16.64 -12.54
C LEU A 59 3.68 -17.48 -12.12
N ALA A 60 3.84 -18.81 -12.04
CA ALA A 60 2.78 -19.72 -11.60
C ALA A 60 2.35 -19.41 -10.16
N MET A 61 3.31 -19.18 -9.25
CA MET A 61 3.01 -18.80 -7.87
C MET A 61 2.26 -17.47 -7.77
N ALA A 62 2.62 -16.47 -8.58
CA ALA A 62 1.92 -15.19 -8.62
C ALA A 62 0.46 -15.36 -9.06
N PHE A 63 0.19 -16.18 -10.08
CA PHE A 63 -1.16 -16.47 -10.53
C PHE A 63 -1.98 -17.27 -9.52
N ASP A 64 -1.41 -18.31 -8.90
CA ASP A 64 -2.10 -19.06 -7.84
C ASP A 64 -2.51 -18.15 -6.69
N ARG A 65 -1.59 -17.29 -6.22
CA ARG A 65 -1.88 -16.35 -5.15
C ARG A 65 -3.01 -15.38 -5.52
N MET A 66 -2.96 -14.79 -6.71
CA MET A 66 -4.02 -13.89 -7.19
C MET A 66 -5.37 -14.60 -7.29
N HIS A 67 -5.39 -15.83 -7.81
CA HIS A 67 -6.61 -16.60 -7.94
C HIS A 67 -7.18 -16.98 -6.57
N ARG A 68 -6.33 -17.43 -5.64
CA ARG A 68 -6.73 -17.78 -4.28
C ARG A 68 -7.29 -16.59 -3.52
N GLU A 69 -6.66 -15.42 -3.62
CA GLU A 69 -7.11 -14.21 -2.94
C GLU A 69 -8.40 -13.64 -3.54
N ASN A 70 -8.61 -13.74 -4.85
CA ASN A 70 -9.81 -13.21 -5.52
C ASN A 70 -11.01 -14.17 -5.53
N CYS A 71 -10.77 -15.48 -5.69
CA CYS A 71 -11.80 -16.48 -5.95
C CYS A 71 -11.91 -17.54 -4.84
N GLY A 72 -10.96 -17.62 -3.91
CA GLY A 72 -11.00 -18.55 -2.78
C GLY A 72 -10.61 -20.00 -3.09
N GLY A 73 -10.05 -20.30 -4.28
CA GLY A 73 -9.61 -21.64 -4.69
C GLY A 73 -8.20 -21.68 -5.27
N SER A 74 -7.56 -22.85 -5.31
CA SER A 74 -6.23 -23.05 -5.94
C SER A 74 -6.33 -22.98 -7.47
N PHE A 75 -5.34 -22.38 -8.12
CA PHE A 75 -5.25 -22.30 -9.57
C PHE A 75 -4.84 -23.65 -10.21
N GLU A 76 -4.33 -24.60 -9.44
CA GLU A 76 -4.02 -25.97 -9.90
C GLU A 76 -5.22 -26.69 -10.52
N ILE A 77 -6.45 -26.24 -10.24
CA ILE A 77 -7.68 -26.79 -10.84
C ILE A 77 -7.74 -26.53 -12.36
N PHE A 78 -6.98 -25.55 -12.87
CA PHE A 78 -7.00 -25.11 -14.27
C PHE A 78 -5.73 -25.42 -15.07
N LEU A 79 -4.72 -26.04 -14.43
CA LEU A 79 -3.48 -26.52 -15.05
C LEU A 79 -3.58 -28.00 -15.38
#